data_AF-A0A4R4MMB5-F1
#
_entry.id   AF-A0A4R4MMB5-F1
#
_cell.length_a   1.000
_cell.length_b   1.000
_cell.length_c   1.000
_cell.angle_alpha   90.00
_cell.angle_beta   90.00
_cell.angle_gamma   90.00
#
_symmetry.space_group_name_H-M   'P 1'
#
loop_
_entity.id
_entity.type
_entity.pdbx_description
1 polymer ?
#
loop_
_entity_poly.entity_id
_entity_poly.type
_entity_poly.pdbx_seq_one_letter_code
_entity_poly.pdbx_strand_id
1 'polypeptide(L)' 'MSTRDDGFEIELEIVVEAELNLAESSRPEEVAGLPASEWPFDPTDVQREEIGFRNLLGAIQELGRGTRPGRDGTGGGA' A
#
# COMPACT_ATOMS: atom_id res chain seq x y z
N MET A 1 17.16 -11.96 -19.06
CA MET A 1 15.77 -11.70 -19.50
C MET A 1 15.26 -10.63 -18.55
N SER A 2 15.59 -9.39 -18.85
CA SER A 2 15.41 -8.20 -18.00
C SER A 2 14.59 -7.19 -18.81
N THR A 3 13.79 -6.36 -18.15
CA THR A 3 12.81 -5.35 -18.65
C THR A 3 11.33 -5.77 -18.71
N ARG A 4 10.83 -6.52 -17.72
CA ARG A 4 9.38 -6.70 -17.54
C ARG A 4 8.83 -6.22 -16.19
N ASP A 5 9.65 -5.55 -15.38
CA ASP A 5 9.33 -5.26 -13.98
C ASP A 5 9.10 -3.77 -13.68
N ASP A 6 9.49 -2.84 -14.56
CA ASP A 6 9.52 -1.39 -14.24
C ASP A 6 8.13 -0.73 -14.03
N GLY A 7 7.04 -1.48 -14.16
CA GLY A 7 5.67 -1.01 -13.94
C GLY A 7 4.89 -1.81 -12.90
N PHE A 8 5.45 -2.93 -12.41
CA PHE A 8 4.77 -3.78 -11.43
C PHE A 8 4.61 -3.04 -10.10
N GLU A 9 5.60 -2.26 -9.68
CA GLU A 9 5.49 -1.49 -8.43
C GLU A 9 4.37 -0.43 -8.52
N ILE A 10 4.19 0.19 -9.69
CA ILE A 10 3.15 1.19 -9.92
C ILE A 10 1.76 0.54 -9.91
N GLU A 11 1.59 -0.58 -10.62
CA GLU A 11 0.32 -1.30 -10.64
C GLU A 11 -0.04 -1.82 -9.24
N LEU A 12 0.95 -2.34 -8.51
CA LEU A 12 0.74 -2.82 -7.15
C LEU A 12 0.42 -1.68 -6.18
N GLU A 13 1.09 -0.52 -6.29
CA GLU A 13 0.79 0.68 -5.51
C GLU A 13 -0.68 1.11 -5.70
N ILE A 14 -1.15 1.17 -6.95
CA ILE A 14 -2.54 1.52 -7.27
C ILE A 14 -3.53 0.55 -6.62
N VAL A 15 -3.26 -0.76 -6.68
CA VAL A 15 -4.14 -1.78 -6.08
C VAL A 15 -4.15 -1.66 -4.57
N VAL A 16 -2.98 -1.51 -3.93
CA VAL A 16 -2.87 -1.40 -2.48
C VAL A 16 -3.55 -0.12 -1.97
N GLU A 17 -3.44 0.99 -2.68
CA GLU A 17 -4.18 2.22 -2.35
C GLU A 17 -5.70 2.03 -2.47
N ALA A 18 -6.18 1.33 -3.49
CA ALA A 18 -7.61 1.06 -3.65
C ALA A 18 -8.18 0.20 -2.51
N GLU A 19 -7.46 -0.87 -2.13
CA GLU A 19 -7.86 -1.74 -1.02
C GLU A 19 -7.76 -1.04 0.34
N LEU A 20 -6.73 -0.23 0.55
CA LEU A 20 -6.60 0.59 1.76
C LEU A 20 -7.78 1.57 1.89
N ASN A 21 -8.16 2.24 0.80
CA ASN A 21 -9.32 3.14 0.79
C ASN A 21 -10.62 2.41 1.12
N LEU A 22 -10.78 1.16 0.67
CA LEU A 22 -11.95 0.34 0.98
C LEU A 22 -11.99 -0.03 2.47
N ALA A 23 -10.85 -0.48 3.02
CA ALA A 23 -10.73 -0.81 4.44
C ALA A 23 -11.05 0.41 5.32
N GLU A 24 -10.47 1.58 5.01
CA GLU A 24 -10.73 2.83 5.74
C GLU A 24 -12.20 3.28 5.61
N SER A 25 -12.78 3.15 4.42
CA SER A 25 -14.18 3.52 4.17
C SER A 25 -15.18 2.59 4.86
N SER A 26 -14.78 1.36 5.20
CA SER A 26 -15.63 0.39 5.88
C SER A 26 -15.89 0.73 7.35
N ARG A 27 -15.05 1.59 7.97
CA ARG A 27 -15.17 2.03 9.37
C ARG A 27 -15.33 0.87 10.35
N PRO A 28 -14.33 -0.02 10.46
CA PRO A 28 -14.40 -1.18 11.33
C PRO A 28 -14.70 -0.82 12.80
N GLU A 29 -14.32 0.37 13.26
CA GLU A 29 -14.62 0.90 14.59
C GLU A 29 -16.12 1.13 14.82
N GLU A 30 -16.87 1.55 13.81
CA GLU A 30 -18.33 1.71 13.89
C GLU A 30 -19.00 0.32 13.94
N VAL A 31 -18.51 -0.63 13.12
CA VAL A 31 -19.00 -2.01 13.11
C VAL A 31 -18.70 -2.75 14.41
N ALA A 32 -17.52 -2.54 15.01
CA ALA A 32 -17.15 -3.12 16.30
C ALA A 32 -18.08 -2.68 17.45
N GLY A 33 -18.78 -1.56 17.31
CA GLY A 33 -19.80 -1.10 18.26
C GLY A 33 -21.13 -1.84 18.17
N LEU A 34 -21.38 -2.60 17.10
CA LEU A 34 -22.60 -3.39 16.91
C LEU A 34 -22.51 -4.74 17.63
N PRO A 35 -23.65 -5.40 17.90
CA PRO A 35 -23.65 -6.81 18.31
C PRO A 35 -22.98 -7.68 17.25
N ALA A 36 -22.20 -8.67 17.67
CA ALA A 36 -21.47 -9.54 16.75
C ALA A 36 -22.35 -10.29 15.74
N SER A 37 -23.62 -10.54 16.08
CA SER A 37 -24.61 -11.13 15.18
C SER A 37 -25.03 -10.21 14.02
N GLU A 38 -24.75 -8.92 14.13
CA GLU A 38 -25.12 -7.88 13.17
C GLU A 38 -23.91 -7.39 12.36
N TRP A 39 -22.73 -7.94 12.60
CA TRP A 39 -21.52 -7.58 11.87
C TRP A 39 -21.61 -8.03 10.41
N PRO A 40 -21.51 -7.10 9.43
CA PRO A 40 -21.40 -7.47 8.03
C PRO A 40 -20.03 -8.10 7.70
N PHE A 41 -19.01 -7.87 8.54
CA PHE A 41 -17.65 -8.39 8.46
C PHE A 41 -17.00 -8.36 9.85
N ASP A 42 -15.92 -9.12 10.07
CA ASP A 42 -15.16 -9.03 11.33
C ASP A 42 -14.34 -7.72 11.35
N PRO A 43 -14.61 -6.78 12.28
CA PRO A 43 -13.90 -5.51 12.35
C PRO A 43 -12.43 -5.66 12.73
N THR A 44 -12.04 -6.78 13.33
CA THR A 44 -10.63 -7.10 13.64
C THR A 44 -9.87 -7.49 12.40
N ASP A 45 -10.51 -8.22 11.48
CA ASP A 45 -9.87 -8.63 10.22
C ASP A 45 -9.61 -7.42 9.33
N VAL A 46 -10.59 -6.53 9.18
CA VAL A 46 -10.43 -5.27 8.43
C VAL A 46 -9.31 -4.39 9.02
N GLN A 47 -9.25 -4.23 10.34
CA GLN A 47 -8.14 -3.48 10.97
C GLN A 47 -6.77 -4.11 10.68
N ARG A 48 -6.68 -5.44 10.67
CA ARG A 48 -5.44 -6.14 10.34
C ARG A 48 -5.05 -5.93 8.89
N GLU A 49 -6.01 -5.97 7.97
CA GLU A 49 -5.80 -5.68 6.56
C GLU A 49 -5.35 -4.24 6.34
N GLU A 50 -6.00 -3.25 6.96
CA GLU A 50 -5.61 -1.83 6.89
C GLU A 50 -4.15 -1.62 7.32
N ILE A 51 -3.76 -2.21 8.46
CA ILE A 51 -2.37 -2.18 8.94
C ILE A 51 -1.42 -2.86 7.94
N GLY A 52 -1.84 -4.00 7.40
CA GLY A 52 -1.10 -4.73 6.37
C GLY A 52 -0.86 -3.90 5.12
N PHE A 53 -1.89 -3.25 4.59
CA PHE A 53 -1.82 -2.41 3.40
C PHE A 53 -0.95 -1.17 3.62
N ARG A 54 -1.04 -0.51 4.79
CA ARG A 54 -0.15 0.63 5.11
C ARG A 54 1.32 0.23 5.15
N ASN A 55 1.62 -0.93 5.76
CA ASN A 55 2.98 -1.45 5.79
C ASN A 55 3.48 -1.82 4.38
N LEU A 56 2.63 -2.47 3.59
CA LEU A 56 2.96 -2.86 2.21
C LEU A 56 3.16 -1.63 1.31
N LEU A 57 2.29 -0.63 1.39
CA LEU A 57 2.42 0.63 0.66
C LEU A 57 3.75 1.32 0.98
N GLY A 58 4.14 1.37 2.26
CA GLY A 58 5.45 1.87 2.67
C GLY A 58 6.60 1.09 2.04
N ALA A 59 6.53 -0.25 2.03
CA ALA A 59 7.55 -1.09 1.40
C ALA A 59 7.67 -0.87 -0.11
N ILE A 60 6.54 -0.74 -0.82
CA ILE A 60 6.50 -0.47 -2.27
C ILE A 60 7.09 0.91 -2.58
N GLN A 61 6.75 1.92 -1.79
CA GLN A 61 7.28 3.28 -1.97
C GLN A 61 8.80 3.33 -1.74
N GLU A 62 9.33 2.59 -0.77
CA GLU A 62 10.78 2.49 -0.55
C GLU A 62 11.47 1.73 -1.70
N LEU A 63 10.86 0.67 -2.22
CA LEU A 63 11.37 -0.06 -3.39
C LEU A 63 11.46 0.87 -4.61
N GLY A 64 10.39 1.62 -4.90
CA GLY A 64 10.36 2.58 -6.01
C GLY A 64 11.37 3.72 -5.87
N ARG A 65 11.79 4.08 -4.65
CA ARG A 65 12.87 5.08 -4.41
C ARG A 65 14.26 4.51 -4.71
N GLY A 66 14.51 3.23 -4.42
CA GLY A 66 15.79 2.58 -4.71
C GLY A 66 16.03 2.33 -6.21
N THR A 67 14.96 2.21 -7.00
CA THR A 67 15.02 1.98 -8.46
C THR A 67 15.19 3.28 -9.25
N ARG A 68 14.96 4.46 -8.66
CA ARG A 68 15.25 5.74 -9.32
C ARG A 68 16.78 5.90 -9.39
N PRO A 69 17.39 5.95 -10.59
CA PRO A 69 18.82 6.16 -10.68
C PRO A 69 19.14 7.52 -10.06
N GLY A 70 20.08 7.50 -9.13
CA GLY A 70 20.57 8.70 -8.47
C GLY A 70 20.85 9.79 -9.48
N ARG A 71 20.20 10.94 -9.32
CA ARG A 71 20.70 12.20 -9.87
C ARG A 71 21.85 12.65 -8.97
N ASP A 72 22.95 11.91 -9.02
CA ASP A 72 24.15 12.22 -8.26
C ASP A 72 25.29 12.35 -9.26
N GLY A 73 25.66 13.61 -9.52
CA GLY A 73 27.04 14.01 -9.81
C GLY A 73 27.68 13.47 -11.08
N THR A 74 27.48 14.18 -12.19
CA THR A 74 28.63 14.45 -13.07
C THR A 74 28.98 15.93 -12.96
N GLY A 75 29.87 16.22 -12.02
CA GLY A 75 30.86 17.26 -12.24
C GLY A 75 31.90 16.72 -13.21
N GLY A 76 32.24 17.51 -14.22
CA GLY A 76 33.30 17.30 -15.20
C GLY A 76 32.97 18.17 -16.42
N GLY A 77 33.62 19.29 -16.69
CA GLY A 77 35.03 19.61 -16.51
C GLY A 77 35.69 19.67 -17.88
N ALA A 78 35.53 20.80 -18.58
CA ALA A 78 36.44 21.39 -19.58
C ALA A 78 35.86 22.73 -20.04
#